data_AF-H3DAK9-F1
#
_entry.id   AF-H3DAK9-F1
#
_cell.length_a   1.000
_cell.length_b   1.000
_cell.length_c   1.000
_cell.angle_alpha   90.00
_cell.angle_beta   90.00
_cell.angle_gamma   90.00
#
_symmetry.space_group_name_H-M   'P 1'
#
loop_
_entity.id
_entity.type
_entity.pdbx_description
1 polymer ?
#
loop_
_entity_poly.entity_id
_entity_poly.type
_entity_poly.pdbx_seq_one_letter_code
_entity_poly.pdbx_strand_id
1 'polypeptide(L)'
;QRCGSPSDVLDLTCKYAPTPRQVSNCLTHMWSTTKKMSEEQRLYELQLMFEHPALDRLLQSSIKTVAHMNTEDIAYALLSMVNLGIPQRSRVVQTFLRHCQEKLNDFDEKSLSILASCLAHMEETASVTALKEGMRMLVEMRLPAIKSVLALQTMMRVLGKDIPFELKRKLEGKALSMTDQFTLPNTQYMISTMATMGFYSKPLLDACSKKIIENLHGIPFNRLLTVLLSCRQLHYRDFEMLTAISDYIGSVIDIWTNKQLLLLLSAFESLAFCPDAVMETFAQKVIGNPDALTLKDSLCVLKVYSSLNYDLKHQRQPFLDGVTRTLCSYLPKISTFELLRSVYYLSVLGCFPPAPLQQLMNEDFVLPLLLDSDIETENQEKMLQTVLLCLRLDSPALSETLTLPSFPPGDGAPSSAPPAKPWLSRSLRSLLEQQENTALQEMLLVENVYLIVSTTPMSKNTNISLPDLSSCLPHSPPRTALVCSSACCYGTARPRGPLALMIRHLEILGYDRVLIVDQELESMSDRGRVDFLRSRIF
;
A
#
# COMPACT_ATOMS: atom_id res chain seq x y z
N GLN A 1 -34.41 31.16 -7.02
CA GLN A 1 -33.39 30.91 -8.05
C GLN A 1 -32.33 30.00 -7.43
N ARG A 2 -31.79 29.01 -8.16
CA ARG A 2 -30.64 28.22 -7.67
C ARG A 2 -29.37 29.04 -7.97
N CYS A 3 -28.66 29.48 -6.95
CA CYS A 3 -27.36 30.14 -7.12
C CYS A 3 -26.37 29.12 -7.71
N GLY A 4 -25.67 29.48 -8.78
CA GLY A 4 -24.66 28.64 -9.45
C GLY A 4 -23.23 28.94 -9.00
N SER A 5 -22.97 30.16 -8.53
CA SER A 5 -21.65 30.63 -8.10
C SER A 5 -21.67 31.25 -6.69
N PRO A 6 -20.50 31.46 -6.06
CA PRO A 6 -20.40 32.27 -4.84
C PRO A 6 -20.91 33.71 -5.03
N SER A 7 -20.62 34.30 -6.19
CA SER A 7 -21.06 35.65 -6.56
C SER A 7 -22.59 35.76 -6.61
N ASP A 8 -23.29 34.75 -7.15
CA ASP A 8 -24.76 34.72 -7.15
C ASP A 8 -25.35 34.72 -5.73
N VAL A 9 -24.68 34.05 -4.78
CA VAL A 9 -25.09 34.05 -3.37
C VAL A 9 -24.89 35.44 -2.79
N LEU A 10 -23.76 36.09 -3.07
CA LEU A 10 -23.48 37.45 -2.61
C LEU A 10 -24.47 38.47 -3.19
N ASP A 11 -24.81 38.38 -4.47
CA ASP A 11 -25.85 39.20 -5.10
C ASP A 11 -27.22 39.04 -4.42
N LEU A 12 -27.55 37.82 -4.01
CA LEU A 12 -28.80 37.55 -3.29
C LEU A 12 -28.79 38.17 -1.90
N THR A 13 -27.64 38.20 -1.21
CA THR A 13 -27.49 38.88 0.10
C THR A 13 -27.58 40.41 -0.02
N CYS A 14 -27.35 40.99 -1.20
CA CYS A 14 -27.61 42.41 -1.45
C CYS A 14 -29.12 42.71 -1.50
N LYS A 15 -29.93 41.75 -1.97
CA LYS A 15 -31.38 41.92 -2.14
C LYS A 15 -32.16 41.62 -0.86
N TYR A 16 -31.66 40.71 -0.04
CA TYR A 16 -32.33 40.26 1.19
C TYR A 16 -31.35 40.21 2.36
N ALA A 17 -31.74 40.77 3.51
CA ALA A 17 -30.95 40.68 4.73
C ALA A 17 -31.05 39.26 5.33
N PRO A 18 -29.95 38.49 5.40
CA PRO A 18 -29.99 37.11 5.88
C PRO A 18 -30.14 37.05 7.41
N THR A 19 -30.98 36.13 7.89
CA THR A 19 -31.03 35.72 9.31
C THR A 19 -29.75 34.99 9.73
N PRO A 20 -29.46 34.80 11.04
CA PRO A 20 -28.24 34.11 11.49
C PRO A 20 -28.02 32.73 10.83
N ARG A 21 -29.07 31.90 10.75
CA ARG A 21 -29.00 30.61 10.07
C ARG A 21 -28.76 30.76 8.56
N GLN A 22 -29.37 31.75 7.93
CA GLN A 22 -29.17 32.02 6.50
C GLN A 22 -27.75 32.50 6.20
N VAL A 23 -27.08 33.20 7.12
CA VAL A 23 -25.67 33.58 6.97
C VAL A 23 -24.78 32.33 6.89
N SER A 24 -24.97 31.35 7.80
CA SER A 24 -24.24 30.07 7.72
C SER A 24 -24.56 29.30 6.44
N ASN A 25 -25.84 29.27 6.04
CA ASN A 25 -26.25 28.63 4.79
C ASN A 25 -25.63 29.30 3.55
N CYS A 26 -25.52 30.63 3.52
CA CYS A 26 -24.87 31.36 2.43
C CYS A 26 -23.41 30.92 2.28
N LEU A 27 -22.63 30.96 3.37
CA LEU A 27 -21.22 30.55 3.37
C LEU A 27 -21.06 29.07 2.96
N THR A 28 -21.90 28.20 3.52
CA THR A 28 -21.92 26.76 3.19
C THR A 28 -22.28 26.52 1.73
N HIS A 29 -23.23 27.29 1.19
CA HIS A 29 -23.64 27.18 -0.20
C HIS A 29 -22.53 27.64 -1.15
N MET A 30 -21.87 28.78 -0.87
CA MET A 30 -20.71 29.29 -1.61
C MET A 30 -19.57 28.25 -1.67
N TRP A 31 -19.29 27.57 -0.55
CA TRP A 31 -18.33 26.47 -0.54
C TRP A 31 -18.82 25.26 -1.36
N SER A 32 -20.08 24.88 -1.23
CA SER A 32 -20.63 23.73 -1.95
C SER A 32 -20.64 23.90 -3.48
N THR A 33 -20.82 25.14 -3.97
CA THR A 33 -20.77 25.47 -5.40
C THR A 33 -19.34 25.40 -5.93
N THR A 34 -18.36 25.93 -5.19
CA THR A 34 -16.94 25.89 -5.61
C THR A 34 -16.38 24.48 -5.61
N LYS A 35 -16.84 23.60 -4.72
CA LYS A 35 -16.41 22.19 -4.68
C LYS A 35 -16.76 21.39 -5.95
N LYS A 36 -17.76 21.83 -6.73
CA LYS A 36 -18.22 21.14 -7.95
C LYS A 36 -17.57 21.66 -9.23
N MET A 37 -16.77 22.73 -9.14
CA MET A 37 -16.14 23.40 -10.28
C MET A 37 -14.80 22.74 -10.64
N SER A 38 -14.34 22.92 -11.88
CA SER A 38 -12.95 22.58 -12.25
C SER A 38 -11.96 23.51 -11.53
N GLU A 39 -10.68 23.13 -11.46
CA GLU A 39 -9.66 23.93 -10.77
C GLU A 39 -9.52 25.35 -11.35
N GLU A 40 -9.49 25.48 -12.68
CA GLU A 40 -9.44 26.76 -13.38
C GLU A 40 -10.68 27.63 -13.08
N GLN A 41 -11.87 27.03 -13.14
CA GLN A 41 -13.13 27.73 -12.82
C GLN A 41 -13.16 28.17 -11.36
N ARG A 42 -12.70 27.32 -10.45
CA ARG A 42 -12.65 27.61 -9.02
C ARG A 42 -11.75 28.81 -8.72
N LEU A 43 -10.57 28.90 -9.35
CA LEU A 43 -9.65 30.02 -9.16
C LEU A 43 -10.30 31.34 -9.61
N TYR A 44 -10.93 31.34 -10.78
CA TYR A 44 -11.62 32.50 -11.33
C TYR A 44 -12.80 32.96 -10.45
N GLU A 45 -13.66 32.02 -10.02
CA GLU A 45 -14.82 32.32 -9.17
C GLU A 45 -14.43 32.79 -7.77
N LEU A 46 -13.33 32.26 -7.21
CA LEU A 46 -12.80 32.75 -5.94
C LEU A 46 -12.28 34.19 -6.08
N GLN A 47 -11.60 34.52 -7.19
CA GLN A 47 -11.16 35.89 -7.45
C GLN A 47 -12.36 36.85 -7.50
N LEU A 48 -13.40 36.51 -8.29
CA LEU A 48 -14.62 37.31 -8.37
C LEU A 48 -15.31 37.48 -7.01
N MET A 49 -15.36 36.42 -6.21
CA MET A 49 -15.91 36.47 -4.86
C MET A 49 -15.16 37.48 -3.98
N PHE A 50 -13.82 37.49 -4.01
CA PHE A 50 -13.01 38.43 -3.22
C PHE A 50 -13.12 39.88 -3.70
N GLU A 51 -13.33 40.10 -4.99
CA GLU A 51 -13.57 41.44 -5.57
C GLU A 51 -15.00 41.95 -5.30
N HIS A 52 -15.92 41.07 -4.90
CA HIS A 52 -17.33 41.39 -4.77
C HIS A 52 -17.65 42.26 -3.51
N PRO A 53 -18.31 43.42 -3.67
CA PRO A 53 -18.51 44.41 -2.58
C PRO A 53 -19.47 43.96 -1.47
N ALA A 54 -20.16 42.83 -1.65
CA ALA A 54 -21.04 42.25 -0.63
C ALA A 54 -20.35 41.23 0.29
N LEU A 55 -19.15 40.75 -0.07
CA LEU A 55 -18.43 39.76 0.74
C LEU A 55 -18.14 40.30 2.14
N ASP A 56 -17.57 41.51 2.24
CA ASP A 56 -17.29 42.14 3.53
C ASP A 56 -18.56 42.36 4.36
N ARG A 57 -19.67 42.73 3.72
CA ARG A 57 -20.97 42.90 4.40
C ARG A 57 -21.47 41.59 4.98
N LEU A 58 -21.35 40.48 4.23
CA LEU A 58 -21.72 39.15 4.71
C LEU A 58 -20.83 38.70 5.88
N LEU A 59 -19.51 38.94 5.81
CA LEU A 59 -18.58 38.60 6.89
C LEU A 59 -18.77 39.46 8.14
N GLN A 60 -19.10 40.74 8.00
CA GLN A 60 -19.46 41.57 9.15
C GLN A 60 -20.80 41.16 9.75
N SER A 61 -21.76 40.75 8.93
CA SER A 61 -23.04 40.19 9.41
C SER A 61 -22.81 38.88 10.18
N SER A 62 -21.92 38.00 9.71
CA SER A 62 -21.60 36.75 10.40
C SER A 62 -20.97 37.00 11.78
N ILE A 63 -20.08 37.98 11.91
CA ILE A 63 -19.53 38.42 13.21
C ILE A 63 -20.63 38.85 14.18
N LYS A 64 -21.64 39.61 13.72
CA LYS A 64 -22.72 40.10 14.59
C LYS A 64 -23.70 39.00 14.99
N THR A 65 -23.86 37.98 14.14
CA THR A 65 -24.90 36.96 14.29
C THR A 65 -24.41 35.65 14.91
N VAL A 66 -23.10 35.39 14.93
CA VAL A 66 -22.48 34.14 15.43
C VAL A 66 -22.91 33.75 16.85
N ALA A 67 -23.10 34.72 17.75
CA ALA A 67 -23.56 34.45 19.13
C ALA A 67 -24.94 33.74 19.16
N HIS A 68 -25.79 34.01 18.17
CA HIS A 68 -27.14 33.48 18.02
C HIS A 68 -27.20 32.22 17.15
N MET A 69 -26.07 31.79 16.55
CA MET A 69 -25.99 30.56 15.78
C MET A 69 -25.91 29.34 16.72
N ASN A 70 -26.46 28.21 16.28
CA ASN A 70 -26.26 26.93 16.95
C ASN A 70 -24.84 26.39 16.65
N THR A 71 -24.40 25.38 17.40
CA THR A 71 -23.04 24.83 17.29
C THR A 71 -22.75 24.22 15.90
N GLU A 72 -23.75 23.62 15.27
CA GLU A 72 -23.67 23.08 13.91
C GLU A 72 -23.42 24.19 12.86
N ASP A 73 -24.21 25.27 12.90
CA ASP A 73 -24.10 26.42 11.99
C ASP A 73 -22.76 27.13 12.16
N ILE A 74 -22.25 27.25 13.40
CA ILE A 74 -20.92 27.82 13.69
C ILE A 74 -19.83 26.95 13.06
N ALA A 75 -19.89 25.62 13.25
CA ALA A 75 -18.89 24.69 12.72
C ALA A 75 -18.85 24.70 11.18
N TYR A 76 -20.02 24.64 10.53
CA TYR A 76 -20.11 24.67 9.06
C TYR A 76 -19.69 26.02 8.48
N ALA A 77 -20.08 27.14 9.10
CA ALA A 77 -19.67 28.46 8.66
C ALA A 77 -18.15 28.62 8.76
N LEU A 78 -17.54 28.23 9.89
CA LEU A 78 -16.09 28.28 10.08
C LEU A 78 -15.36 27.43 9.02
N LEU A 79 -15.77 26.18 8.83
CA LEU A 79 -15.18 25.29 7.82
C LEU A 79 -15.29 25.88 6.41
N SER A 80 -16.46 26.44 6.07
CA SER A 80 -16.69 27.03 4.76
C SER A 80 -15.82 28.27 4.53
N MET A 81 -15.68 29.14 5.52
CA MET A 81 -14.82 30.32 5.45
C MET A 81 -13.34 29.94 5.23
N VAL A 82 -12.83 28.94 5.96
CA VAL A 82 -11.45 28.45 5.80
C VAL A 82 -11.24 27.87 4.40
N ASN A 83 -12.16 27.03 3.91
CA ASN A 83 -12.05 26.39 2.59
C ASN A 83 -12.25 27.35 1.42
N LEU A 84 -12.96 28.46 1.63
CA LEU A 84 -13.10 29.57 0.67
C LEU A 84 -11.85 30.48 0.63
N GLY A 85 -10.85 30.22 1.47
CA GLY A 85 -9.60 30.97 1.50
C GLY A 85 -9.65 32.26 2.32
N ILE A 86 -10.65 32.44 3.18
CA ILE A 86 -10.70 33.60 4.07
C ILE A 86 -9.51 33.51 5.05
N PRO A 87 -8.68 34.56 5.17
CA PRO A 87 -7.46 34.49 5.97
C PRO A 87 -7.74 34.12 7.44
N GLN A 88 -6.99 33.16 7.97
CA GLN A 88 -7.15 32.68 9.35
C GLN A 88 -6.96 33.78 10.41
N ARG A 89 -6.13 34.79 10.13
CA ARG A 89 -5.88 35.94 11.01
C ARG A 89 -6.98 37.00 10.95
N SER A 90 -7.97 36.85 10.06
CA SER A 90 -9.08 37.79 9.95
C SER A 90 -9.93 37.83 11.22
N ARG A 91 -10.52 39.00 11.50
CA ARG A 91 -11.41 39.17 12.67
C ARG A 91 -12.57 38.18 12.66
N VAL A 92 -13.13 37.88 11.48
CA VAL A 92 -14.26 36.96 11.36
C VAL A 92 -13.88 35.53 11.78
N VAL A 93 -12.78 34.99 11.26
CA VAL A 93 -12.33 33.64 11.62
C VAL A 93 -11.97 33.56 13.10
N GLN A 94 -11.25 34.54 13.65
CA GLN A 94 -10.93 34.57 15.08
C GLN A 94 -12.17 34.70 15.99
N THR A 95 -13.20 35.42 15.54
CA THR A 95 -14.46 35.52 16.29
C THR A 95 -15.18 34.16 16.34
N PHE A 96 -15.22 33.44 15.22
CA PHE A 96 -15.82 32.10 15.17
C PHE A 96 -15.02 31.09 16.02
N LEU A 97 -13.68 31.12 15.95
CA LEU A 97 -12.84 30.27 16.80
C LEU A 97 -13.12 30.51 18.29
N ARG A 98 -13.26 31.78 18.72
CA ARG A 98 -13.61 32.11 20.10
C ARG A 98 -14.99 31.57 20.49
N HIS A 99 -16.01 31.71 19.64
CA HIS A 99 -17.34 31.16 19.93
C HIS A 99 -17.33 29.63 19.98
N CYS A 100 -16.51 28.96 19.14
CA CYS A 100 -16.28 27.52 19.26
C CYS A 100 -15.66 27.14 20.61
N GLN A 101 -14.74 27.95 21.15
CA GLN A 101 -14.14 27.73 22.47
C GLN A 101 -15.17 27.89 23.59
N GLU A 102 -15.93 28.99 23.57
CA GLU A 102 -16.92 29.32 24.59
C GLU A 102 -18.06 28.29 24.65
N LYS A 103 -18.54 27.84 23.48
CA LYS A 103 -19.65 26.87 23.37
C LYS A 103 -19.18 25.42 23.25
N LEU A 104 -17.89 25.11 23.45
CA LEU A 104 -17.32 23.80 23.14
C LEU A 104 -18.08 22.63 23.81
N ASN A 105 -18.55 22.85 25.04
CA ASN A 105 -19.32 21.88 25.82
C ASN A 105 -20.72 21.59 25.24
N ASP A 106 -21.22 22.41 24.32
CA ASP A 106 -22.54 22.28 23.69
C ASP A 106 -22.46 21.62 22.29
N PHE A 107 -21.25 21.33 21.80
CA PHE A 107 -21.09 20.64 20.52
C PHE A 107 -21.48 19.17 20.65
N ASP A 108 -22.30 18.69 19.73
CA ASP A 108 -22.60 17.26 19.54
C ASP A 108 -21.49 16.56 18.75
N GLU A 109 -21.55 15.23 18.59
CA GLU A 109 -20.48 14.48 17.91
C GLU A 109 -20.30 14.91 16.45
N LYS A 110 -21.39 15.28 15.77
CA LYS A 110 -21.37 15.75 14.39
C LYS A 110 -20.66 17.11 14.28
N SER A 111 -21.02 18.07 15.12
CA SER A 111 -20.41 19.41 15.12
C SER A 111 -18.94 19.35 15.53
N LEU A 112 -18.57 18.48 16.48
CA LEU A 112 -17.17 18.20 16.82
C LEU A 112 -16.42 17.62 15.62
N SER A 113 -17.03 16.72 14.86
CA SER A 113 -16.43 16.18 13.63
C SER A 113 -16.10 17.25 12.60
N ILE A 114 -17.02 18.19 12.38
CA ILE A 114 -16.86 19.28 11.42
C ILE A 114 -15.78 20.25 11.91
N LEU A 115 -15.82 20.59 13.21
CA LEU A 115 -14.85 21.49 13.83
C LEU A 115 -13.43 20.92 13.74
N ALA A 116 -13.20 19.67 14.09
CA ALA A 116 -11.85 19.09 14.00
C ALA A 116 -11.37 18.92 12.56
N SER A 117 -12.26 18.60 11.61
CA SER A 117 -11.89 18.63 10.19
C SER A 117 -11.45 20.03 9.74
N CYS A 118 -12.09 21.08 10.26
CA CYS A 118 -11.67 22.46 10.00
C CYS A 118 -10.28 22.74 10.61
N LEU A 119 -10.10 22.44 11.90
CA LEU A 119 -8.85 22.71 12.62
C LEU A 119 -7.65 21.93 12.08
N ALA A 120 -7.88 20.78 11.44
CA ALA A 120 -6.83 19.98 10.79
C ALA A 120 -6.20 20.68 9.57
N HIS A 121 -6.90 21.62 8.94
CA HIS A 121 -6.44 22.36 7.77
C HIS A 121 -5.98 23.80 8.09
N MET A 122 -5.97 24.19 9.38
CA MET A 122 -5.57 25.51 9.83
C MET A 122 -4.12 25.51 10.32
N GLU A 123 -3.45 26.67 10.23
CA GLU A 123 -2.14 26.88 10.85
C GLU A 123 -2.24 26.76 12.37
N GLU A 124 -1.21 26.21 13.02
CA GLU A 124 -1.16 26.10 14.49
C GLU A 124 -1.02 27.50 15.13
N THR A 125 -2.12 28.01 15.69
CA THR A 125 -2.15 29.24 16.51
C THR A 125 -2.61 28.92 17.92
N ALA A 126 -2.36 29.81 18.88
CA ALA A 126 -2.81 29.64 20.27
C ALA A 126 -4.32 29.32 20.38
N SER A 127 -5.16 29.89 19.51
CA SER A 127 -6.60 29.61 19.48
C SER A 127 -6.93 28.20 18.97
N VAL A 128 -6.22 27.76 17.93
CA VAL A 128 -6.40 26.43 17.31
C VAL A 128 -5.88 25.33 18.25
N THR A 129 -4.70 25.52 18.85
CA THR A 129 -4.14 24.57 19.81
C THR A 129 -5.01 24.46 21.06
N ALA A 130 -5.50 25.57 21.61
CA ALA A 130 -6.42 25.57 22.74
C ALA A 130 -7.74 24.84 22.42
N LEU A 131 -8.28 25.01 21.20
CA LEU A 131 -9.46 24.26 20.76
C LEU A 131 -9.19 22.77 20.63
N LYS A 132 -8.06 22.38 20.00
CA LYS A 132 -7.67 20.97 19.86
C LYS A 132 -7.54 20.30 21.24
N GLU A 133 -6.89 20.97 22.19
CA GLU A 133 -6.75 20.45 23.56
C GLU A 133 -8.09 20.44 24.31
N GLY A 134 -8.92 21.48 24.16
CA GLY A 134 -10.28 21.50 24.72
C GLY A 134 -11.13 20.36 24.19
N MET A 135 -11.08 20.08 22.88
CA MET A 135 -11.79 18.96 22.26
C MET A 135 -11.28 17.62 22.79
N ARG A 136 -9.97 17.49 22.98
CA ARG A 136 -9.37 16.29 23.58
C ARG A 136 -9.88 16.04 25.00
N MET A 137 -9.86 17.07 25.86
CA MET A 137 -10.38 16.97 27.22
C MET A 137 -11.87 16.64 27.24
N LEU A 138 -12.64 17.22 26.32
CA LEU A 138 -14.07 16.95 26.17
C LEU A 138 -14.33 15.49 25.78
N VAL A 139 -13.56 14.94 24.84
CA VAL A 139 -13.66 13.52 24.46
C VAL A 139 -13.33 12.61 25.63
N GLU A 140 -12.25 12.90 26.35
CA GLU A 140 -11.86 12.09 27.50
C GLU A 140 -12.93 12.10 28.60
N MET A 141 -13.53 13.26 28.86
CA MET A 141 -14.61 13.41 29.84
C MET A 141 -15.91 12.71 29.39
N ARG A 142 -16.27 12.79 28.10
CA ARG A 142 -17.50 12.17 27.57
C ARG A 142 -17.35 10.68 27.27
N LEU A 143 -16.11 10.16 27.19
CA LEU A 143 -15.82 8.78 26.81
C LEU A 143 -16.67 7.72 27.54
N PRO A 144 -16.84 7.79 28.89
CA PRO A 144 -17.63 6.80 29.61
C PRO A 144 -19.12 6.81 29.20
N ALA A 145 -19.67 7.99 28.89
CA ALA A 145 -21.09 8.20 28.61
C ALA A 145 -21.52 7.78 27.20
N ILE A 146 -20.58 7.49 26.30
CA ILE A 146 -20.89 7.08 24.92
C ILE A 146 -21.55 5.71 24.94
N LYS A 147 -22.75 5.63 24.35
CA LYS A 147 -23.53 4.39 24.21
C LYS A 147 -23.63 3.89 22.77
N SER A 148 -23.29 4.73 21.79
CA SER A 148 -23.39 4.40 20.37
C SER A 148 -22.02 4.09 19.78
N VAL A 149 -21.90 2.97 19.06
CA VAL A 149 -20.69 2.60 18.31
C VAL A 149 -20.36 3.66 17.26
N LEU A 150 -21.38 4.21 16.59
CA LEU A 150 -21.18 5.24 15.57
C LEU A 150 -20.57 6.51 16.17
N ALA A 151 -21.05 6.93 17.35
CA ALA A 151 -20.52 8.09 18.06
C ALA A 151 -19.04 7.86 18.42
N LEU A 152 -18.73 6.70 19.02
CA LEU A 152 -17.35 6.32 19.37
C LEU A 152 -16.43 6.34 18.15
N GLN A 153 -16.85 5.70 17.05
CA GLN A 153 -16.08 5.66 15.81
C GLN A 153 -15.85 7.02 15.19
N THR A 154 -16.84 7.91 15.26
CA THR A 154 -16.74 9.27 14.75
C THR A 154 -15.68 10.04 15.54
N MET A 155 -15.72 9.99 16.88
CA MET A 155 -14.69 10.62 17.71
C MET A 155 -13.30 10.03 17.47
N MET A 156 -13.19 8.70 17.43
CA MET A 156 -11.95 7.99 17.13
C MET A 156 -11.36 8.45 15.79
N ARG A 157 -12.16 8.52 14.74
CA ARG A 157 -11.69 8.94 13.41
C ARG A 157 -11.22 10.38 13.35
N VAL A 158 -12.01 11.26 13.94
CA VAL A 158 -11.85 12.71 13.81
C VAL A 158 -10.69 13.20 14.68
N LEU A 159 -10.61 12.70 15.91
CA LEU A 159 -9.70 13.21 16.93
C LEU A 159 -8.57 12.23 17.24
N GLY A 160 -8.71 10.97 16.84
CA GLY A 160 -7.82 9.91 17.29
C GLY A 160 -6.42 9.91 16.68
N LYS A 161 -6.16 10.69 15.63
CA LYS A 161 -4.83 10.78 15.01
C LYS A 161 -3.82 11.46 15.94
N ASP A 162 -4.18 12.64 16.45
CA ASP A 162 -3.26 13.56 17.13
C ASP A 162 -3.36 13.51 18.67
N ILE A 163 -4.20 12.64 19.23
CA ILE A 163 -4.29 12.44 20.68
C ILE A 163 -3.14 11.57 21.21
N PRO A 164 -2.75 11.74 22.49
CA PRO A 164 -1.73 10.89 23.10
C PRO A 164 -2.13 9.43 23.19
N PHE A 165 -1.10 8.57 23.21
CA PHE A 165 -1.24 7.13 23.23
C PHE A 165 -2.16 6.62 24.36
N GLU A 166 -2.10 7.21 25.55
CA GLU A 166 -2.97 6.83 26.68
C GLU A 166 -4.45 7.02 26.38
N LEU A 167 -4.82 8.12 25.69
CA LEU A 167 -6.21 8.35 25.30
C LEU A 167 -6.62 7.39 24.16
N LYS A 168 -5.70 7.03 23.26
CA LYS A 168 -5.94 5.97 22.25
C LYS A 168 -6.25 4.62 22.93
N ARG A 169 -5.54 4.25 23.99
CA ARG A 169 -5.83 3.05 24.81
C ARG A 169 -7.18 3.12 25.53
N LYS A 170 -7.58 4.29 26.03
CA LYS A 170 -8.92 4.46 26.63
C LYS A 170 -10.03 4.28 25.59
N LEU A 171 -9.84 4.82 24.39
CA LEU A 171 -10.77 4.61 23.25
C LEU A 171 -10.82 3.15 22.83
N GLU A 172 -9.68 2.47 22.78
CA GLU A 172 -9.58 1.02 22.55
C GLU A 172 -10.38 0.24 23.60
N GLY A 173 -10.15 0.50 24.90
CA GLY A 173 -10.87 -0.16 25.99
C GLY A 173 -12.38 0.05 25.88
N LYS A 174 -12.82 1.26 25.52
CA LYS A 174 -14.24 1.55 25.27
C LYS A 174 -14.77 0.78 24.06
N ALA A 175 -14.02 0.72 22.95
CA ALA A 175 -14.41 -0.03 21.76
C ALA A 175 -14.53 -1.53 22.05
N LEU A 176 -13.56 -2.10 22.77
CA LEU A 176 -13.57 -3.50 23.20
C LEU A 176 -14.80 -3.82 24.07
N SER A 177 -15.16 -2.91 24.98
CA SER A 177 -16.37 -3.06 25.83
C SER A 177 -17.70 -3.04 25.07
N MET A 178 -17.70 -2.63 23.80
CA MET A 178 -18.90 -2.50 22.96
C MET A 178 -18.87 -3.44 21.75
N THR A 179 -17.93 -4.40 21.71
CA THR A 179 -17.72 -5.30 20.56
C THR A 179 -18.97 -6.13 20.24
N ASP A 180 -19.72 -6.53 21.27
CA ASP A 180 -21.00 -7.22 21.16
C ASP A 180 -22.04 -6.42 20.34
N GLN A 181 -22.02 -5.09 20.45
CA GLN A 181 -22.92 -4.18 19.74
C GLN A 181 -22.49 -3.87 18.29
N PHE A 182 -21.35 -4.41 17.84
CA PHE A 182 -20.88 -4.14 16.48
C PHE A 182 -21.74 -4.89 15.45
N THR A 183 -22.41 -4.10 14.61
CA THR A 183 -22.98 -4.55 13.33
C THR A 183 -21.85 -4.72 12.30
N LEU A 184 -22.09 -5.47 11.22
CA LEU A 184 -21.11 -5.64 10.15
C LEU A 184 -20.59 -4.30 9.57
N PRO A 185 -21.44 -3.31 9.24
CA PRO A 185 -20.95 -1.99 8.79
C PRO A 185 -20.06 -1.31 9.82
N ASN A 186 -20.42 -1.39 11.11
CA ASN A 186 -19.61 -0.82 12.19
C ASN A 186 -18.26 -1.54 12.26
N THR A 187 -18.22 -2.87 12.18
CA THR A 187 -16.98 -3.65 12.21
C THR A 187 -16.02 -3.22 11.10
N GLN A 188 -16.50 -3.16 9.85
CA GLN A 188 -15.68 -2.74 8.70
C GLN A 188 -15.17 -1.30 8.88
N TYR A 189 -16.05 -0.42 9.36
CA TYR A 189 -15.70 0.97 9.61
C TYR A 189 -14.67 1.11 10.74
N MET A 190 -14.72 0.24 11.75
CA MET A 190 -13.78 0.26 12.88
C MET A 190 -12.34 0.03 12.41
N ILE A 191 -12.12 -0.93 11.51
CA ILE A 191 -10.79 -1.19 10.92
C ILE A 191 -10.26 0.08 10.22
N SER A 192 -11.09 0.71 9.38
CA SER A 192 -10.71 1.97 8.70
C SER A 192 -10.48 3.14 9.66
N THR A 193 -11.22 3.18 10.77
CA THR A 193 -11.07 4.20 11.82
C THR A 193 -9.74 4.02 12.55
N MET A 194 -9.37 2.79 12.93
CA MET A 194 -8.05 2.50 13.51
C MET A 194 -6.91 2.89 12.57
N ALA A 195 -7.05 2.59 11.27
CA ALA A 195 -6.07 2.98 10.26
C ALA A 195 -5.92 4.50 10.16
N THR A 196 -7.03 5.25 10.19
CA THR A 196 -7.04 6.72 10.20
C THR A 196 -6.37 7.28 11.44
N MET A 197 -6.56 6.64 12.60
CA MET A 197 -5.90 7.02 13.86
C MET A 197 -4.41 6.68 13.91
N GLY A 198 -3.91 5.84 13.00
CA GLY A 198 -2.59 5.23 13.09
C GLY A 198 -2.41 4.42 14.37
N PHE A 199 -3.45 3.70 14.81
CA PHE A 199 -3.44 2.94 16.06
C PHE A 199 -3.68 1.45 15.81
N TYR A 200 -2.68 0.64 16.14
CA TYR A 200 -2.74 -0.81 16.02
C TYR A 200 -3.24 -1.45 17.33
N SER A 201 -4.44 -2.03 17.30
CA SER A 201 -4.99 -2.85 18.39
C SER A 201 -5.28 -4.26 17.87
N LYS A 202 -4.40 -5.21 18.18
CA LYS A 202 -4.61 -6.62 17.79
C LYS A 202 -5.93 -7.19 18.32
N PRO A 203 -6.31 -7.03 19.62
CA PRO A 203 -7.55 -7.60 20.13
C PRO A 203 -8.81 -7.06 19.43
N LEU A 204 -8.84 -5.76 19.12
CA LEU A 204 -9.99 -5.15 18.44
C LEU A 204 -10.03 -5.54 16.96
N LEU A 205 -8.86 -5.64 16.30
CA LEU A 205 -8.74 -6.11 14.93
C LEU A 205 -9.17 -7.58 14.79
N ASP A 206 -8.74 -8.45 15.70
CA ASP A 206 -9.12 -9.87 15.72
C ASP A 206 -10.63 -10.05 15.96
N ALA A 207 -11.21 -9.26 16.87
CA ALA A 207 -12.66 -9.23 17.07
C ALA A 207 -13.42 -8.76 15.82
N CYS A 208 -12.87 -7.77 15.10
CA CYS A 208 -13.46 -7.31 13.85
C CYS A 208 -13.32 -8.34 12.73
N SER A 209 -12.15 -8.98 12.62
CA SER A 209 -11.84 -10.04 11.68
C SER A 209 -12.87 -11.17 11.77
N LYS A 210 -13.10 -11.70 12.98
CA LYS A 210 -14.08 -12.76 13.23
C LYS A 210 -15.49 -12.40 12.76
N LYS A 211 -15.98 -11.20 13.11
CA LYS A 211 -17.31 -10.74 12.68
C LYS A 211 -17.43 -10.55 11.17
N ILE A 212 -16.35 -10.15 10.50
CA ILE A 212 -16.30 -10.02 9.03
C ILE A 212 -16.41 -11.41 8.41
N ILE A 213 -15.63 -12.39 8.87
CA ILE A 213 -15.66 -13.78 8.39
C ILE A 213 -17.08 -14.35 8.48
N GLU A 214 -17.76 -14.16 9.62
CA GLU A 214 -19.13 -14.64 9.85
C GLU A 214 -20.18 -14.01 8.91
N ASN A 215 -19.90 -12.84 8.32
CA ASN A 215 -20.89 -12.05 7.57
C ASN A 215 -20.33 -11.51 6.23
N LEU A 216 -19.59 -12.32 5.48
CA LEU A 216 -18.98 -11.91 4.21
C LEU A 216 -19.99 -11.67 3.08
N HIS A 217 -21.11 -12.40 3.10
CA HIS A 217 -22.10 -12.37 2.03
C HIS A 217 -22.75 -10.98 1.91
N GLY A 218 -22.73 -10.41 0.70
CA GLY A 218 -23.36 -9.13 0.41
C GLY A 218 -22.51 -7.91 0.74
N ILE A 219 -21.25 -8.07 1.16
CA ILE A 219 -20.35 -6.92 1.32
C ILE A 219 -20.03 -6.34 -0.07
N PRO A 220 -20.28 -5.03 -0.30
CA PRO A 220 -19.99 -4.40 -1.57
C PRO A 220 -18.49 -4.18 -1.77
N PHE A 221 -18.05 -4.20 -3.04
CA PHE A 221 -16.66 -4.00 -3.47
C PHE A 221 -15.91 -2.90 -2.70
N ASN A 222 -16.47 -1.68 -2.63
CA ASN A 222 -15.80 -0.54 -2.01
C ASN A 222 -15.49 -0.76 -0.52
N ARG A 223 -16.33 -1.54 0.19
CA ARG A 223 -16.13 -1.84 1.60
C ARG A 223 -15.02 -2.87 1.79
N LEU A 224 -15.00 -3.94 0.99
CA LEU A 224 -13.91 -4.92 1.02
C LEU A 224 -12.56 -4.30 0.69
N LEU A 225 -12.51 -3.48 -0.37
CA LEU A 225 -11.29 -2.77 -0.73
C LEU A 225 -10.81 -1.86 0.41
N THR A 226 -11.73 -1.11 1.04
CA THR A 226 -11.39 -0.26 2.18
C THR A 226 -10.82 -1.06 3.36
N VAL A 227 -11.41 -2.21 3.67
CA VAL A 227 -10.92 -3.11 4.73
C VAL A 227 -9.49 -3.57 4.41
N LEU A 228 -9.24 -4.13 3.23
CA LEU A 228 -7.92 -4.62 2.83
C LEU A 228 -6.85 -3.50 2.85
N LEU A 229 -7.17 -2.32 2.33
CA LEU A 229 -6.26 -1.17 2.36
C LEU A 229 -5.98 -0.66 3.78
N SER A 230 -6.99 -0.72 4.66
CA SER A 230 -6.85 -0.36 6.08
C SER A 230 -5.98 -1.37 6.82
N CYS A 231 -6.13 -2.68 6.53
CA CYS A 231 -5.27 -3.73 7.05
C CYS A 231 -3.81 -3.50 6.63
N ARG A 232 -3.56 -3.11 5.38
CA ARG A 232 -2.22 -2.78 4.89
C ARG A 232 -1.61 -1.60 5.66
N GLN A 233 -2.38 -0.53 5.85
CA GLN A 233 -1.92 0.66 6.58
C GLN A 233 -1.60 0.34 8.05
N LEU A 234 -2.34 -0.59 8.65
CA LEU A 234 -2.12 -1.05 10.02
C LEU A 234 -1.07 -2.17 10.12
N HIS A 235 -0.51 -2.64 9.01
CA HIS A 235 0.29 -3.86 8.94
C HIS A 235 -0.39 -5.08 9.59
N TYR A 236 -1.73 -5.09 9.60
CA TYR A 236 -2.53 -6.18 10.14
C TYR A 236 -2.81 -7.21 9.06
N ARG A 237 -2.52 -8.47 9.37
CA ARG A 237 -2.78 -9.61 8.50
C ARG A 237 -3.39 -10.71 9.35
N ASP A 238 -4.55 -11.17 8.93
CA ASP A 238 -5.27 -12.30 9.51
C ASP A 238 -5.47 -13.31 8.37
N PHE A 239 -4.85 -14.48 8.51
CA PHE A 239 -4.84 -15.48 7.44
C PHE A 239 -6.24 -16.03 7.16
N GLU A 240 -7.05 -16.27 8.19
CA GLU A 240 -8.40 -16.81 8.05
C GLU A 240 -9.31 -15.79 7.35
N MET A 241 -9.24 -14.53 7.75
CA MET A 241 -10.03 -13.46 7.13
C MET A 241 -9.63 -13.22 5.68
N LEU A 242 -8.33 -13.16 5.37
CA LEU A 242 -7.85 -12.94 4.01
C LEU A 242 -8.24 -14.10 3.08
N THR A 243 -8.18 -15.33 3.59
CA THR A 243 -8.64 -16.53 2.87
C THR A 243 -10.14 -16.49 2.65
N ALA A 244 -10.93 -16.23 3.68
CA ALA A 244 -12.39 -16.16 3.56
C ALA A 244 -12.85 -15.05 2.59
N ILE A 245 -12.19 -13.87 2.62
CA ILE A 245 -12.44 -12.81 1.65
C ILE A 245 -12.06 -13.27 0.24
N SER A 246 -10.91 -13.94 0.06
CA SER A 246 -10.49 -14.50 -1.23
C SER A 246 -11.53 -15.48 -1.79
N ASP A 247 -11.99 -16.42 -0.98
CA ASP A 247 -12.98 -17.44 -1.38
C ASP A 247 -14.33 -16.80 -1.74
N TYR A 248 -14.78 -15.84 -0.93
CA TYR A 248 -16.00 -15.08 -1.24
C TYR A 248 -15.87 -14.36 -2.59
N ILE A 249 -14.77 -13.62 -2.81
CA ILE A 249 -14.54 -12.90 -4.08
C ILE A 249 -14.49 -13.89 -5.26
N GLY A 250 -13.80 -15.01 -5.11
CA GLY A 250 -13.75 -16.07 -6.13
C GLY A 250 -15.15 -16.59 -6.48
N SER A 251 -16.02 -16.77 -5.48
CA SER A 251 -17.40 -17.24 -5.69
C SER A 251 -18.31 -16.24 -6.42
N VAL A 252 -18.01 -14.94 -6.36
CA VAL A 252 -18.81 -13.87 -6.99
C VAL A 252 -18.03 -13.11 -8.08
N ILE A 253 -16.98 -13.71 -8.62
CA ILE A 253 -16.03 -13.03 -9.52
C ILE A 253 -16.69 -12.47 -10.79
N ASP A 254 -17.73 -13.15 -11.30
CA ASP A 254 -18.44 -12.75 -12.51
C ASP A 254 -19.30 -11.49 -12.32
N ILE A 255 -19.62 -11.14 -11.08
CA ILE A 255 -20.39 -9.92 -10.75
C ILE A 255 -19.51 -8.67 -10.93
N TRP A 256 -18.19 -8.81 -10.82
CA TRP A 256 -17.27 -7.67 -10.74
C TRP A 256 -16.49 -7.44 -12.04
N THR A 257 -16.21 -6.17 -12.30
CA THR A 257 -15.42 -5.74 -13.45
C THR A 257 -13.94 -6.09 -13.28
N ASN A 258 -13.19 -6.21 -14.39
CA ASN A 258 -11.74 -6.46 -14.35
C ASN A 258 -11.02 -5.42 -13.49
N LYS A 259 -11.39 -4.14 -13.61
CA LYS A 259 -10.83 -3.05 -12.81
C LYS A 259 -11.02 -3.26 -11.31
N GLN A 260 -12.21 -3.70 -10.89
CA GLN A 260 -12.49 -3.97 -9.47
C GLN A 260 -11.66 -5.15 -8.95
N LEU A 261 -11.63 -6.24 -9.71
CA LEU A 261 -10.87 -7.44 -9.33
C LEU A 261 -9.38 -7.15 -9.22
N LEU A 262 -8.82 -6.38 -10.15
CA LEU A 262 -7.40 -5.99 -10.14
C LEU A 262 -7.05 -5.05 -8.97
N LEU A 263 -7.96 -4.17 -8.55
CA LEU A 263 -7.77 -3.35 -7.35
C LEU A 263 -7.71 -4.19 -6.08
N LEU A 264 -8.51 -5.25 -5.98
CA LEU A 264 -8.49 -6.17 -4.84
C LEU A 264 -7.25 -7.07 -4.86
N LEU A 265 -6.89 -7.60 -6.03
CA LEU A 265 -5.65 -8.35 -6.22
C LEU A 265 -4.42 -7.51 -5.85
N SER A 266 -4.40 -6.22 -6.22
CA SER A 266 -3.37 -5.28 -5.79
C SER A 266 -3.36 -5.07 -4.27
N ALA A 267 -4.53 -5.02 -3.63
CA ALA A 267 -4.62 -4.91 -2.18
C ALA A 267 -4.08 -6.17 -1.47
N PHE A 268 -4.39 -7.37 -1.97
CA PHE A 268 -3.80 -8.62 -1.47
C PHE A 268 -2.28 -8.69 -1.67
N GLU A 269 -1.80 -8.30 -2.86
CA GLU A 269 -0.36 -8.23 -3.18
C GLU A 269 0.38 -7.33 -2.18
N SER A 270 -0.21 -6.19 -1.84
CA SER A 270 0.36 -5.25 -0.87
C SER A 270 0.36 -5.76 0.58
N LEU A 271 -0.48 -6.75 0.89
CA LEU A 271 -0.49 -7.49 2.15
C LEU A 271 0.46 -8.70 2.12
N ALA A 272 1.17 -8.89 1.01
CA ALA A 272 1.95 -10.08 0.71
C ALA A 272 1.14 -11.37 0.82
N PHE A 273 -0.18 -11.33 0.62
CA PHE A 273 -1.05 -12.51 0.67
C PHE A 273 -1.39 -12.99 -0.74
N CYS A 274 -1.39 -14.29 -0.96
CA CYS A 274 -1.76 -14.87 -2.25
C CYS A 274 -3.21 -15.39 -2.22
N PRO A 275 -4.16 -14.70 -2.88
CA PRO A 275 -5.58 -15.09 -2.87
C PRO A 275 -5.84 -16.16 -3.93
N ASP A 276 -5.51 -17.42 -3.62
CA ASP A 276 -5.49 -18.52 -4.59
C ASP A 276 -6.82 -18.68 -5.37
N ALA A 277 -7.97 -18.58 -4.68
CA ALA A 277 -9.29 -18.71 -5.32
C ALA A 277 -9.56 -17.60 -6.35
N VAL A 278 -9.16 -16.35 -6.07
CA VAL A 278 -9.32 -15.22 -6.99
C VAL A 278 -8.30 -15.30 -8.13
N MET A 279 -7.07 -15.69 -7.84
CA MET A 279 -6.02 -15.84 -8.85
C MET A 279 -6.38 -16.94 -9.86
N GLU A 280 -6.85 -18.09 -9.40
CA GLU A 280 -7.24 -19.20 -10.29
C GLU A 280 -8.38 -18.80 -11.23
N THR A 281 -9.47 -18.29 -10.67
CA THR A 281 -10.66 -17.92 -11.44
C THR A 281 -10.41 -16.72 -12.36
N PHE A 282 -9.62 -15.74 -11.92
CA PHE A 282 -9.24 -14.61 -12.77
C PHE A 282 -8.30 -15.02 -13.91
N ALA A 283 -7.38 -15.97 -13.68
CA ALA A 283 -6.53 -16.50 -14.74
C ALA A 283 -7.36 -17.15 -15.86
N GLN A 284 -8.38 -17.95 -15.51
CA GLN A 284 -9.31 -18.54 -16.47
C GLN A 284 -10.06 -17.47 -17.27
N LYS A 285 -10.51 -16.40 -16.61
CA LYS A 285 -11.17 -15.25 -17.26
C LYS A 285 -10.25 -14.55 -18.27
N VAL A 286 -8.98 -14.36 -17.92
CA VAL A 286 -7.96 -13.78 -18.81
C VAL A 286 -7.67 -14.69 -20.00
N ILE A 287 -7.56 -16.01 -19.77
CA ILE A 287 -7.34 -16.99 -20.85
C ILE A 287 -8.52 -16.99 -21.83
N GLY A 288 -9.76 -16.93 -21.33
CA GLY A 288 -10.96 -16.96 -22.15
C GLY A 288 -11.18 -15.70 -22.99
N ASN A 289 -10.74 -14.53 -22.52
CA ASN A 289 -10.87 -13.27 -23.25
C ASN A 289 -9.74 -12.28 -22.91
N PRO A 290 -8.52 -12.48 -23.47
CA PRO A 290 -7.36 -11.65 -23.17
C PRO A 290 -7.49 -10.22 -23.73
N ASP A 291 -8.27 -10.03 -24.79
CA ASP A 291 -8.49 -8.73 -25.44
C ASP A 291 -9.39 -7.80 -24.62
N ALA A 292 -10.06 -8.31 -23.58
CA ALA A 292 -10.82 -7.49 -22.63
C ALA A 292 -9.95 -6.69 -21.66
N LEU A 293 -8.63 -6.94 -21.64
CA LEU A 293 -7.69 -6.21 -20.78
C LEU A 293 -7.23 -4.91 -21.46
N THR A 294 -7.36 -3.79 -20.73
CA THR A 294 -6.68 -2.56 -21.12
C THR A 294 -5.17 -2.66 -20.84
N LEU A 295 -4.36 -1.75 -21.39
CA LEU A 295 -2.92 -1.68 -21.07
C LEU A 295 -2.68 -1.63 -19.54
N LYS A 296 -3.45 -0.81 -18.81
CA LYS A 296 -3.34 -0.72 -17.34
C LYS A 296 -3.71 -2.03 -16.65
N ASP A 297 -4.69 -2.74 -17.17
CA ASP A 297 -5.09 -4.04 -16.63
C ASP A 297 -3.99 -5.08 -16.85
N SER A 298 -3.44 -5.18 -18.06
CA SER A 298 -2.35 -6.10 -18.39
C SER A 298 -1.11 -5.88 -17.53
N LEU A 299 -0.74 -4.63 -17.29
CA LEU A 299 0.38 -4.27 -16.40
C LEU A 299 0.12 -4.66 -14.95
N CYS A 300 -1.12 -4.48 -14.48
CA CYS A 300 -1.51 -4.90 -13.15
C CYS A 300 -1.51 -6.43 -13.01
N VAL A 301 -1.98 -7.15 -14.02
CA VAL A 301 -1.94 -8.62 -14.08
C VAL A 301 -0.50 -9.10 -14.00
N LEU A 302 0.38 -8.61 -14.88
CA LEU A 302 1.79 -8.97 -14.86
C LEU A 302 2.42 -8.70 -13.50
N LYS A 303 2.20 -7.50 -12.92
CA LYS A 303 2.71 -7.14 -11.60
C LYS A 303 2.26 -8.13 -10.52
N VAL A 304 0.95 -8.40 -10.41
CA VAL A 304 0.40 -9.22 -9.31
C VAL A 304 0.88 -10.67 -9.42
N TYR A 305 0.78 -11.28 -10.61
CA TYR A 305 1.15 -12.68 -10.81
C TYR A 305 2.66 -12.90 -10.69
N SER A 306 3.46 -11.94 -11.15
CA SER A 306 4.92 -11.92 -10.95
C SER A 306 5.28 -11.75 -9.47
N SER A 307 4.70 -10.75 -8.79
CA SER A 307 5.01 -10.41 -7.39
C SER A 307 4.62 -11.53 -6.41
N LEU A 308 3.46 -12.14 -6.59
CA LEU A 308 2.99 -13.24 -5.76
C LEU A 308 3.51 -14.61 -6.20
N ASN A 309 4.16 -14.68 -7.37
CA ASN A 309 4.66 -15.91 -7.97
C ASN A 309 3.62 -17.05 -7.93
N TYR A 310 2.42 -16.75 -8.43
CA TYR A 310 1.30 -17.69 -8.39
C TYR A 310 1.54 -18.87 -9.36
N ASP A 311 1.37 -20.09 -8.87
CA ASP A 311 1.54 -21.30 -9.68
C ASP A 311 0.28 -21.57 -10.52
N LEU A 312 0.34 -21.16 -11.78
CA LEU A 312 -0.70 -21.39 -12.79
C LEU A 312 -0.79 -22.85 -13.26
N LYS A 313 0.12 -23.74 -12.83
CA LYS A 313 0.15 -25.16 -13.22
C LYS A 313 0.01 -25.32 -14.75
N HIS A 314 -0.95 -26.11 -15.20
CA HIS A 314 -1.22 -26.37 -16.62
C HIS A 314 -1.75 -25.15 -17.40
N GLN A 315 -2.25 -24.12 -16.70
CA GLN A 315 -2.79 -22.89 -17.31
C GLN A 315 -1.71 -21.85 -17.61
N ARG A 316 -0.46 -22.11 -17.21
CA ARG A 316 0.65 -21.17 -17.30
C ARG A 316 0.89 -20.65 -18.72
N GLN A 317 1.03 -21.56 -19.69
CA GLN A 317 1.28 -21.18 -21.09
C GLN A 317 0.13 -20.39 -21.73
N PRO A 318 -1.13 -20.88 -21.73
CA PRO A 318 -2.22 -20.13 -22.35
C PRO A 318 -2.46 -18.77 -21.68
N PHE A 319 -2.22 -18.65 -20.37
CA PHE A 319 -2.28 -17.38 -19.65
C PHE A 319 -1.18 -16.41 -20.12
N LEU A 320 0.08 -16.85 -20.12
CA LEU A 320 1.21 -16.01 -20.51
C LEU A 320 1.10 -15.59 -21.99
N ASP A 321 0.69 -16.50 -22.88
CA ASP A 321 0.44 -16.21 -24.28
C ASP A 321 -0.66 -15.16 -24.46
N GLY A 322 -1.75 -15.28 -23.70
CA GLY A 322 -2.85 -14.33 -23.69
C GLY A 322 -2.41 -12.92 -23.28
N VAL A 323 -1.79 -12.81 -22.10
CA VAL A 323 -1.33 -11.53 -21.55
C VAL A 323 -0.25 -10.89 -22.44
N THR A 324 0.68 -11.70 -22.96
CA THR A 324 1.75 -11.25 -23.85
C THR A 324 1.20 -10.75 -25.17
N ARG A 325 0.24 -11.46 -25.78
CA ARG A 325 -0.42 -11.01 -27.02
C ARG A 325 -1.11 -9.66 -26.83
N THR A 326 -1.83 -9.51 -25.72
CA THR A 326 -2.47 -8.24 -25.37
C THR A 326 -1.43 -7.14 -25.17
N LEU A 327 -0.34 -7.40 -24.44
CA LEU A 327 0.76 -6.44 -24.27
C LEU A 327 1.38 -6.03 -25.62
N CYS A 328 1.63 -7.00 -26.51
CA CYS A 328 2.17 -6.77 -27.85
C CYS A 328 1.29 -5.81 -28.67
N SER A 329 -0.04 -5.89 -28.53
CA SER A 329 -0.97 -4.96 -29.21
C SER A 329 -0.81 -3.50 -28.77
N TYR A 330 -0.26 -3.26 -27.57
CA TYR A 330 -0.06 -1.92 -27.01
C TYR A 330 1.39 -1.40 -27.14
N LEU A 331 2.32 -2.20 -27.68
CA LEU A 331 3.74 -1.81 -27.84
C LEU A 331 3.99 -0.45 -28.52
N PRO A 332 3.21 -0.02 -29.54
CA PRO A 332 3.42 1.30 -30.15
C PRO A 332 3.08 2.48 -29.24
N LYS A 333 2.32 2.25 -28.16
CA LYS A 333 1.78 3.30 -27.26
C LYS A 333 2.31 3.22 -25.83
N ILE A 334 3.03 2.15 -25.50
CA ILE A 334 3.56 1.94 -24.15
C ILE A 334 4.75 2.89 -23.92
N SER A 335 4.85 3.46 -22.72
CA SER A 335 6.03 4.26 -22.35
C SER A 335 7.24 3.35 -22.07
N THR A 336 8.45 3.90 -22.17
CA THR A 336 9.70 3.18 -21.88
C THR A 336 9.69 2.54 -20.49
N PHE A 337 9.23 3.27 -19.47
CA PHE A 337 9.15 2.75 -18.11
C PHE A 337 8.14 1.61 -17.96
N GLU A 338 6.96 1.71 -18.58
CA GLU A 338 5.95 0.67 -18.50
C GLU A 338 6.37 -0.59 -19.30
N LEU A 339 7.14 -0.41 -20.40
CA LEU A 339 7.76 -1.51 -21.13
C LEU A 339 8.80 -2.23 -20.28
N LEU A 340 9.75 -1.52 -19.67
CA LEU A 340 10.75 -2.09 -18.77
C LEU A 340 10.08 -2.88 -17.63
N ARG A 341 9.04 -2.31 -17.00
CA ARG A 341 8.25 -2.99 -15.97
C ARG A 341 7.59 -4.26 -16.47
N SER A 342 6.99 -4.22 -17.66
CA SER A 342 6.36 -5.38 -18.27
C SER A 342 7.36 -6.50 -18.51
N VAL A 343 8.49 -6.19 -19.14
CA VAL A 343 9.56 -7.15 -19.45
C VAL A 343 10.14 -7.72 -18.16
N TYR A 344 10.42 -6.89 -17.16
CA TYR A 344 10.86 -7.36 -15.84
C TYR A 344 9.87 -8.36 -15.22
N TYR A 345 8.58 -8.04 -15.18
CA TYR A 345 7.58 -8.96 -14.61
C TYR A 345 7.49 -10.27 -15.40
N LEU A 346 7.58 -10.21 -16.73
CA LEU A 346 7.66 -11.38 -17.60
C LEU A 346 8.92 -12.21 -17.34
N SER A 347 10.08 -11.58 -17.17
CA SER A 347 11.34 -12.26 -16.83
C SER A 347 11.27 -12.94 -15.47
N VAL A 348 10.69 -12.30 -14.45
CA VAL A 348 10.41 -12.95 -13.15
C VAL A 348 9.50 -14.16 -13.35
N LEU A 349 8.48 -14.05 -14.20
CA LEU A 349 7.62 -15.16 -14.59
C LEU A 349 8.31 -16.17 -15.52
N GLY A 350 9.57 -15.98 -15.92
CA GLY A 350 10.30 -16.89 -16.82
C GLY A 350 9.74 -16.91 -18.25
N CYS A 351 9.21 -15.78 -18.72
CA CYS A 351 8.66 -15.58 -20.06
C CYS A 351 9.46 -14.49 -20.79
N PHE A 352 9.89 -14.77 -22.02
CA PHE A 352 10.82 -13.93 -22.77
C PHE A 352 10.31 -13.67 -24.20
N PRO A 353 9.23 -12.88 -24.37
CA PRO A 353 8.67 -12.64 -25.69
C PRO A 353 9.60 -11.76 -26.55
N PRO A 354 9.90 -12.13 -27.80
CA PRO A 354 10.89 -11.42 -28.63
C PRO A 354 10.54 -9.96 -28.90
N ALA A 355 9.28 -9.63 -29.22
CA ALA A 355 8.91 -8.28 -29.63
C ALA A 355 9.07 -7.22 -28.51
N PRO A 356 8.56 -7.42 -27.27
CA PRO A 356 8.83 -6.51 -26.16
C PRO A 356 10.32 -6.41 -25.80
N LEU A 357 11.06 -7.52 -25.88
CA LEU A 357 12.50 -7.54 -25.59
C LEU A 357 13.28 -6.73 -26.62
N GLN A 358 13.04 -6.94 -27.91
CA GLN A 358 13.72 -6.23 -28.98
C GLN A 358 13.45 -4.72 -28.90
N GLN A 359 12.21 -4.32 -28.61
CA GLN A 359 11.89 -2.90 -28.42
C GLN A 359 12.60 -2.30 -27.20
N LEU A 360 12.73 -3.05 -26.10
CA LEU A 360 13.45 -2.59 -24.91
C LEU A 360 14.96 -2.46 -25.17
N MET A 361 15.54 -3.33 -26.00
CA MET A 361 16.98 -3.35 -26.31
C MET A 361 17.41 -2.36 -27.39
N ASN A 362 16.49 -1.64 -28.02
CA ASN A 362 16.83 -0.59 -28.98
C ASN A 362 17.57 0.56 -28.28
N GLU A 363 18.64 1.08 -28.89
CA GLU A 363 19.50 2.11 -28.27
C GLU A 363 18.74 3.36 -27.84
N ASP A 364 17.74 3.79 -28.63
CA ASP A 364 16.88 4.93 -28.32
C ASP A 364 16.10 4.76 -27.00
N PHE A 365 15.89 3.52 -26.55
CA PHE A 365 15.18 3.18 -25.32
C PHE A 365 16.10 2.95 -24.12
N VAL A 366 17.31 2.41 -24.36
CA VAL A 366 18.28 2.10 -23.30
C VAL A 366 19.04 3.35 -22.87
N LEU A 367 19.45 4.22 -23.81
CA LEU A 367 20.27 5.41 -23.51
C LEU A 367 19.63 6.36 -22.48
N PRO A 368 18.33 6.70 -22.54
CA PRO A 368 17.70 7.56 -21.52
C PRO A 368 17.68 6.94 -20.12
N LEU A 369 17.66 5.61 -20.01
CA LEU A 369 17.63 4.90 -18.71
C LEU A 369 19.00 4.94 -18.00
N LEU A 370 20.08 5.25 -18.72
CA LEU A 370 21.46 5.22 -18.22
C LEU A 370 22.07 6.59 -17.96
N LEU A 371 21.44 7.65 -18.50
CA LEU A 371 21.97 9.00 -18.48
C LEU A 371 21.40 9.87 -17.34
N ASP A 372 20.31 9.46 -16.70
CA ASP A 372 19.66 10.21 -15.62
C ASP A 372 20.00 9.61 -14.25
N SER A 373 20.35 10.45 -13.27
CA SER A 373 20.89 10.03 -11.96
C SER A 373 19.96 10.37 -10.78
N ASP A 374 18.65 10.21 -10.99
CA ASP A 374 17.63 10.31 -9.95
C ASP A 374 17.34 8.95 -9.26
N ILE A 375 16.63 8.97 -8.12
CA ILE A 375 16.24 7.75 -7.36
C ILE A 375 15.29 6.83 -8.17
N GLU A 376 14.45 7.41 -9.04
CA GLU A 376 13.59 6.62 -9.93
C GLU A 376 14.42 5.82 -10.96
N THR A 377 15.54 6.37 -11.41
CA THR A 377 16.49 5.73 -12.31
C THR A 377 17.25 4.58 -11.65
N GLU A 378 17.56 4.63 -10.35
CA GLU A 378 18.21 3.50 -9.64
C GLU A 378 17.32 2.23 -9.64
N ASN A 379 16.00 2.39 -9.46
CA ASN A 379 15.06 1.27 -9.53
C ASN A 379 14.93 0.73 -10.95
N GLN A 380 14.91 1.61 -11.96
CA GLN A 380 14.87 1.22 -13.37
C GLN A 380 16.14 0.44 -13.75
N GLU A 381 17.31 0.90 -13.31
CA GLU A 381 18.58 0.22 -13.54
C GLU A 381 18.58 -1.18 -12.92
N LYS A 382 18.16 -1.33 -11.66
CA LYS A 382 18.03 -2.65 -11.01
C LYS A 382 17.09 -3.59 -11.76
N MET A 383 15.99 -3.06 -12.28
CA MET A 383 15.04 -3.83 -13.08
C MET A 383 15.67 -4.28 -14.39
N LEU A 384 16.38 -3.39 -15.09
CA LEU A 384 17.09 -3.70 -16.32
C LEU A 384 18.18 -4.76 -16.06
N GLN A 385 19.05 -4.55 -15.07
CA GLN A 385 20.07 -5.52 -14.67
C GLN A 385 19.46 -6.89 -14.37
N THR A 386 18.29 -6.92 -13.69
CA THR A 386 17.57 -8.18 -13.44
C THR A 386 17.12 -8.84 -14.74
N VAL A 387 16.55 -8.08 -15.70
CA VAL A 387 16.14 -8.60 -17.01
C VAL A 387 17.32 -9.21 -17.75
N LEU A 388 18.47 -8.52 -17.79
CA LEU A 388 19.66 -9.01 -18.47
C LEU A 388 20.23 -10.27 -17.81
N LEU A 389 20.19 -10.34 -16.47
CA LEU A 389 20.56 -11.53 -15.73
C LEU A 389 19.63 -12.72 -16.07
N CYS A 390 18.32 -12.48 -16.15
CA CYS A 390 17.34 -13.50 -16.56
C CYS A 390 17.61 -13.98 -17.99
N LEU A 391 17.88 -13.09 -18.94
CA LEU A 391 18.19 -13.47 -20.32
C LEU A 391 19.43 -14.37 -20.39
N ARG A 392 20.49 -14.02 -19.66
CA ARG A 392 21.75 -14.77 -19.63
C ARG A 392 21.60 -16.16 -19.00
N LEU A 393 20.80 -16.29 -17.94
CA LEU A 393 20.65 -17.55 -17.21
C LEU A 393 19.50 -18.43 -17.75
N ASP A 394 18.32 -17.85 -17.98
CA ASP A 394 17.12 -18.59 -18.38
C ASP A 394 17.04 -18.82 -19.90
N SER A 395 17.61 -17.92 -20.72
CA SER A 395 17.50 -17.99 -22.18
C SER A 395 18.77 -17.55 -22.93
N PRO A 396 19.89 -18.29 -22.76
CA PRO A 396 21.19 -17.89 -23.32
C PRO A 396 21.16 -17.73 -24.85
N ALA A 397 20.39 -18.55 -25.57
CA ALA A 397 20.24 -18.43 -27.02
C ALA A 397 19.63 -17.09 -27.47
N LEU A 398 18.67 -16.54 -26.72
CA LEU A 398 18.11 -15.22 -27.00
C LEU A 398 19.10 -14.10 -26.63
N SER A 399 19.88 -14.30 -25.56
CA SER A 399 20.93 -13.36 -25.15
C SER A 399 22.00 -13.19 -26.23
N GLU A 400 22.36 -14.24 -26.97
CA GLU A 400 23.35 -14.15 -28.07
C GLU A 400 22.83 -13.38 -29.29
N THR A 401 21.52 -13.39 -29.51
CA THR A 401 20.90 -12.69 -30.65
C THR A 401 20.65 -11.20 -30.39
N LEU A 402 20.60 -10.79 -29.13
CA LEU A 402 20.41 -9.41 -28.72
C LEU A 402 21.78 -8.77 -28.47
N THR A 403 22.11 -7.66 -29.13
CA THR A 403 23.29 -6.86 -28.79
C THR A 403 23.10 -6.22 -27.43
N LEU A 404 23.48 -6.93 -26.36
CA LEU A 404 23.38 -6.43 -25.00
C LEU A 404 24.32 -5.24 -24.79
N PRO A 405 23.84 -4.14 -24.17
CA PRO A 405 24.72 -3.09 -23.69
C PRO A 405 25.67 -3.68 -22.64
N SER A 406 26.98 -3.49 -22.84
CA SER A 406 27.98 -3.84 -21.83
C SER A 406 27.92 -2.82 -20.71
N PHE A 407 27.27 -3.19 -19.60
CA PHE A 407 27.30 -2.40 -18.38
C PHE A 407 28.68 -2.54 -17.73
N PRO A 408 29.32 -1.43 -17.30
CA PRO A 408 30.47 -1.55 -16.42
C PRO A 408 30.06 -2.34 -15.17
N PRO A 409 30.90 -3.23 -14.64
CA PRO A 409 30.63 -3.86 -13.35
C PRO A 409 30.42 -2.73 -12.34
N GLY A 410 29.19 -2.57 -11.85
CA GLY A 410 28.87 -1.54 -10.90
C GLY A 410 29.71 -1.75 -9.64
N ASP A 411 30.51 -0.74 -9.28
CA ASP A 411 31.23 -0.66 -7.99
C ASP A 411 30.27 -0.50 -6.78
N GLY A 412 28.96 -0.61 -7.00
CA GLY A 412 27.96 -0.63 -5.96
C GLY A 412 27.78 -2.03 -5.40
N ALA A 413 28.41 -2.33 -4.26
CA ALA A 413 27.89 -3.35 -3.35
C ALA A 413 26.37 -3.15 -3.20
N PRO A 414 25.55 -4.21 -3.15
CA PRO A 414 24.11 -4.05 -3.01
C PRO A 414 23.82 -3.17 -1.78
N SER A 415 23.28 -1.96 -2.02
CA SER A 415 23.04 -0.90 -1.02
C SER A 415 22.03 -1.31 0.09
N SER A 416 21.55 -2.54 0.05
CA SER A 416 20.88 -3.16 1.19
C SER A 416 21.19 -4.67 1.22
N ALA A 417 22.43 -5.02 1.55
CA ALA A 417 22.68 -6.36 2.07
C ALA A 417 21.72 -6.58 3.25
N PRO A 418 20.86 -7.62 3.24
CA PRO A 418 20.07 -7.93 4.42
C PRO A 418 21.07 -8.13 5.58
N PRO A 419 20.86 -7.51 6.75
CA PRO A 419 21.79 -7.62 7.84
C PRO A 419 22.01 -9.10 8.12
N ALA A 420 23.25 -9.57 7.97
CA ALA A 420 23.59 -10.96 8.22
C ALA A 420 23.07 -11.32 9.61
N LYS A 421 22.13 -12.26 9.66
CA LYS A 421 21.44 -12.62 10.89
C LYS A 421 22.44 -13.29 11.82
N PRO A 422 22.88 -12.65 12.92
CA PRO A 422 24.00 -13.18 13.72
C PRO A 422 23.65 -14.51 14.40
N TRP A 423 22.36 -14.81 14.55
CA TRP A 423 21.90 -16.10 15.07
C TRP A 423 22.04 -17.23 14.03
N LEU A 424 21.84 -16.93 12.74
CA LEU A 424 21.95 -17.92 11.65
C LEU A 424 23.40 -18.35 11.47
N SER A 425 24.32 -17.39 11.39
CA SER A 425 25.77 -17.67 11.36
C SER A 425 26.22 -18.48 12.56
N ARG A 426 25.77 -18.14 13.78
CA ARG A 426 26.09 -18.92 14.99
C ARG A 426 25.55 -20.35 14.95
N SER A 427 24.31 -20.53 14.49
CA SER A 427 23.67 -21.85 14.41
C SER A 427 24.34 -22.74 13.37
N LEU A 428 24.70 -22.18 12.22
CA LEU A 428 25.42 -22.89 11.15
C LEU A 428 26.85 -23.26 11.57
N ARG A 429 27.58 -22.36 12.24
CA ARG A 429 28.90 -22.67 12.79
C ARG A 429 28.86 -23.81 13.80
N SER A 430 27.87 -23.80 14.71
CA SER A 430 27.67 -24.89 15.67
C SER A 430 27.33 -26.23 15.00
N LEU A 431 26.60 -26.22 13.88
CA LEU A 431 26.31 -27.44 13.10
C LEU A 431 27.55 -28.00 12.40
N LEU A 432 28.43 -27.12 11.93
CA LEU A 432 29.64 -27.49 11.19
C LEU A 432 30.80 -27.90 12.09
N GLU A 433 30.88 -27.37 13.32
CA GLU A 433 31.78 -27.90 14.35
C GLU A 433 31.52 -29.40 14.64
N GLN A 434 30.33 -29.91 14.31
CA GLN A 434 29.96 -31.31 14.46
C GLN A 434 30.16 -32.15 13.18
N GLN A 435 30.57 -31.55 12.05
CA GLN A 435 30.76 -32.22 10.75
C GLN A 435 32.17 -31.96 10.19
N GLU A 436 33.01 -32.99 10.13
CA GLU A 436 34.43 -32.86 9.78
C GLU A 436 34.73 -32.55 8.29
N ASN A 437 33.74 -32.53 7.39
CA ASN A 437 33.95 -32.46 5.93
C ASN A 437 33.13 -31.38 5.18
N THR A 438 32.65 -30.33 5.84
CA THR A 438 31.84 -29.28 5.18
C THR A 438 32.34 -27.88 5.52
N ALA A 439 32.55 -27.04 4.50
CA ALA A 439 32.96 -25.65 4.65
C ALA A 439 31.76 -24.70 4.52
N LEU A 440 31.66 -23.71 5.43
CA LEU A 440 30.71 -22.61 5.32
C LEU A 440 31.32 -21.46 4.54
N GLN A 441 30.61 -20.94 3.56
CA GLN A 441 30.91 -19.64 2.98
C GLN A 441 29.74 -18.70 3.26
N GLU A 442 29.94 -17.79 4.22
CA GLU A 442 28.98 -16.74 4.55
C GLU A 442 29.15 -15.56 3.57
N MET A 443 28.04 -14.93 3.16
CA MET A 443 28.03 -13.76 2.27
C MET A 443 28.67 -14.00 0.89
N LEU A 444 28.42 -15.16 0.28
CA LEU A 444 28.83 -15.39 -1.10
C LEU A 444 27.99 -14.52 -2.03
N LEU A 445 28.65 -13.62 -2.76
CA LEU A 445 28.02 -12.84 -3.83
C LEU A 445 28.05 -13.66 -5.13
N VAL A 446 26.88 -14.10 -5.59
CA VAL A 446 26.69 -14.84 -6.83
C VAL A 446 26.17 -13.89 -7.91
N GLU A 447 26.81 -13.91 -9.08
CA GLU A 447 26.46 -13.06 -10.23
C GLU A 447 26.48 -11.54 -9.94
N ASN A 448 27.24 -11.11 -8.92
CA ASN A 448 27.25 -9.74 -8.40
C ASN A 448 25.87 -9.23 -7.91
N VAL A 449 24.88 -10.10 -7.73
CA VAL A 449 23.49 -9.72 -7.42
C VAL A 449 22.93 -10.47 -6.20
N TYR A 450 23.27 -11.73 -6.00
CA TYR A 450 22.69 -12.55 -4.93
C TYR A 450 23.67 -12.79 -3.80
N LEU A 451 23.30 -12.38 -2.59
CA LEU A 451 24.03 -12.74 -1.38
C LEU A 451 23.43 -14.01 -0.78
N ILE A 452 24.20 -15.11 -0.78
CA ILE A 452 23.78 -16.39 -0.20
C ILE A 452 24.77 -16.86 0.86
N VAL A 453 24.30 -17.79 1.70
CA VAL A 453 25.20 -18.60 2.52
C VAL A 453 25.28 -19.96 1.85
N SER A 454 26.48 -20.43 1.50
CA SER A 454 26.65 -21.74 0.86
C SER A 454 27.43 -22.71 1.74
N THR A 455 27.11 -24.00 1.62
CA THR A 455 27.90 -25.08 2.18
C THR A 455 28.46 -25.94 1.05
N THR A 456 29.77 -26.18 1.07
CA THR A 456 30.46 -27.05 0.12
C THR A 456 31.13 -28.20 0.85
N PRO A 457 31.02 -29.45 0.35
CA PRO A 457 31.79 -30.54 0.91
C PRO A 457 33.29 -30.35 0.59
N MET A 458 34.13 -30.45 1.61
CA MET A 458 35.58 -30.38 1.47
C MET A 458 36.08 -31.63 0.71
N SER A 459 36.46 -31.46 -0.56
CA SER A 459 37.18 -32.50 -1.30
C SER A 459 38.59 -32.65 -0.72
N LYS A 460 38.99 -33.88 -0.34
CA LYS A 460 40.30 -34.18 0.24
C LYS A 460 41.48 -34.07 -0.74
N ASN A 461 41.30 -33.65 -1.99
CA ASN A 461 42.40 -33.44 -2.93
C ASN A 461 42.04 -32.41 -3.99
N THR A 462 42.55 -31.17 -3.87
CA THR A 462 43.40 -30.47 -4.86
C THR A 462 43.47 -28.99 -4.52
N ASN A 463 44.68 -28.42 -4.60
CA ASN A 463 44.89 -26.98 -4.67
C ASN A 463 44.16 -26.44 -5.91
N ILE A 464 43.01 -25.81 -5.73
CA ILE A 464 42.33 -25.06 -6.79
C ILE A 464 42.11 -23.64 -6.26
N SER A 465 42.93 -22.73 -6.77
CA SER A 465 42.68 -21.29 -6.78
C SER A 465 41.31 -20.99 -7.37
N LEU A 466 40.68 -19.90 -6.91
CA LEU A 466 39.40 -19.32 -7.37
C LEU A 466 39.06 -19.71 -8.83
N PRO A 467 37.92 -20.37 -9.11
CA PRO A 467 37.64 -20.81 -10.46
C PRO A 467 37.01 -19.69 -11.30
N ASP A 468 37.63 -19.42 -12.45
CA ASP A 468 37.04 -18.75 -13.60
C ASP A 468 35.77 -19.48 -14.08
N LEU A 469 34.80 -18.71 -14.58
CA LEU A 469 33.44 -19.09 -14.98
C LEU A 469 33.32 -20.08 -16.16
N SER A 470 34.38 -20.70 -16.65
CA SER A 470 34.36 -21.53 -17.86
C SER A 470 34.20 -23.04 -17.63
N SER A 471 33.97 -23.50 -16.40
CA SER A 471 33.85 -24.94 -16.11
C SER A 471 32.60 -25.31 -15.30
N CYS A 472 31.42 -25.01 -15.84
CA CYS A 472 30.20 -25.75 -15.46
C CYS A 472 30.24 -27.15 -16.10
N LEU A 473 31.10 -28.01 -15.58
CA LEU A 473 31.09 -29.46 -15.87
C LEU A 473 30.20 -30.17 -14.84
N PRO A 474 29.54 -31.27 -15.21
CA PRO A 474 28.66 -32.08 -14.34
C PRO A 474 29.40 -32.82 -13.19
N HIS A 475 30.62 -32.40 -12.85
CA HIS A 475 31.49 -32.98 -11.83
C HIS A 475 31.87 -32.00 -10.70
N SER A 476 31.14 -30.88 -10.57
CA SER A 476 31.26 -30.00 -9.40
C SER A 476 30.68 -30.69 -8.16
N PRO A 477 31.31 -30.59 -6.96
CA PRO A 477 30.70 -31.10 -5.73
C PRO A 477 29.35 -30.40 -5.48
N PRO A 478 28.35 -31.11 -4.92
CA PRO A 478 27.03 -30.54 -4.65
C PRO A 478 27.19 -29.31 -3.75
N ARG A 479 26.61 -28.18 -4.18
CA ARG A 479 26.68 -26.91 -3.45
C ARG A 479 25.30 -26.60 -2.90
N THR A 480 25.15 -26.50 -1.59
CA THR A 480 23.86 -26.14 -1.00
C THR A 480 23.81 -24.64 -0.79
N ALA A 481 22.80 -23.97 -1.32
CA ALA A 481 22.53 -22.55 -1.09
C ALA A 481 21.43 -22.39 -0.03
N LEU A 482 21.78 -21.76 1.08
CA LEU A 482 20.88 -21.41 2.16
C LEU A 482 20.33 -20.00 1.93
N VAL A 483 19.02 -19.92 1.74
CA VAL A 483 18.31 -18.67 1.52
C VAL A 483 17.38 -18.41 2.69
N CYS A 484 17.71 -17.41 3.51
CA CYS A 484 16.88 -16.98 4.63
C CYS A 484 16.16 -15.69 4.25
N SER A 485 14.84 -15.73 4.12
CA SER A 485 14.07 -14.57 3.65
C SER A 485 12.65 -14.53 4.22
N SER A 486 12.21 -13.33 4.57
CA SER A 486 10.82 -13.01 4.89
C SER A 486 9.97 -12.74 3.64
N ALA A 487 10.54 -12.86 2.44
CA ALA A 487 9.87 -12.56 1.16
C ALA A 487 8.96 -13.70 0.64
N CYS A 488 8.32 -14.46 1.54
CA CYS A 488 7.28 -15.43 1.18
C CYS A 488 5.89 -14.81 1.26
N CYS A 489 4.90 -15.43 0.60
CA CYS A 489 3.51 -15.05 0.75
C CYS A 489 3.04 -15.37 2.17
N TYR A 490 2.40 -14.40 2.82
CA TYR A 490 1.93 -14.47 4.19
C TYR A 490 1.06 -15.71 4.43
N GLY A 491 1.39 -16.46 5.48
CA GLY A 491 0.72 -17.70 5.84
C GLY A 491 1.13 -18.92 5.01
N THR A 492 2.13 -18.80 4.14
CA THR A 492 2.61 -19.91 3.30
C THR A 492 4.14 -19.90 3.16
N ALA A 493 4.71 -21.01 2.67
CA ALA A 493 6.12 -21.10 2.30
C ALA A 493 6.39 -20.70 0.82
N ARG A 494 5.40 -20.10 0.12
CA ARG A 494 5.53 -19.75 -1.30
C ARG A 494 6.43 -18.52 -1.46
N PRO A 495 7.60 -18.62 -2.11
CA PRO A 495 8.46 -17.45 -2.34
C PRO A 495 7.78 -16.47 -3.30
N ARG A 496 7.87 -15.18 -3.00
CA ARG A 496 7.40 -14.10 -3.88
C ARG A 496 8.36 -13.88 -5.05
N GLY A 497 7.93 -13.14 -6.07
CA GLY A 497 8.63 -12.96 -7.36
C GLY A 497 10.16 -12.85 -7.28
N PRO A 498 10.73 -11.84 -6.58
CA PRO A 498 12.18 -11.68 -6.50
C PRO A 498 12.91 -12.86 -5.83
N LEU A 499 12.31 -13.44 -4.78
CA LEU A 499 12.87 -14.59 -4.09
C LEU A 499 12.77 -15.86 -4.96
N ALA A 500 11.64 -16.05 -5.63
CA ALA A 500 11.43 -17.14 -6.57
C ALA A 500 12.39 -17.08 -7.75
N LEU A 501 12.65 -15.87 -8.26
CA LEU A 501 13.64 -15.62 -9.30
C LEU A 501 15.05 -16.00 -8.84
N MET A 502 15.46 -15.53 -7.67
CA MET A 502 16.76 -15.90 -7.10
C MET A 502 16.89 -17.40 -6.93
N ILE A 503 15.85 -18.08 -6.42
CA ILE A 503 15.84 -19.53 -6.28
C ILE A 503 16.02 -20.21 -7.65
N ARG A 504 15.27 -19.78 -8.67
CA ARG A 504 15.39 -20.31 -10.04
C ARG A 504 16.81 -20.16 -10.60
N HIS A 505 17.42 -18.99 -10.43
CA HIS A 505 18.78 -18.73 -10.90
C HIS A 505 19.82 -19.59 -10.18
N LEU A 506 19.68 -19.80 -8.86
CA LEU A 506 20.57 -20.67 -8.11
C LEU A 506 20.48 -22.13 -8.59
N GLU A 507 19.29 -22.61 -8.93
CA GLU A 507 19.09 -23.95 -9.50
C GLU A 507 19.80 -24.09 -10.86
N ILE A 508 19.69 -23.08 -11.73
CA ILE A 508 20.38 -23.05 -13.03
C ILE A 508 21.91 -23.09 -12.83
N LEU A 509 22.42 -22.43 -11.79
CA LEU A 509 23.84 -22.41 -11.42
C LEU A 509 24.31 -23.68 -10.68
N GLY A 510 23.45 -24.69 -10.52
CA GLY A 510 23.78 -25.98 -9.93
C GLY A 510 23.83 -26.00 -8.40
N TYR A 511 23.11 -25.09 -7.73
CA TYR A 511 22.95 -25.13 -6.28
C TYR A 511 21.70 -25.92 -5.86
N ASP A 512 21.86 -26.78 -4.86
CA ASP A 512 20.74 -27.39 -4.13
C ASP A 512 20.18 -26.36 -3.14
N ARG A 513 18.88 -26.07 -3.25
CA ARG A 513 18.24 -25.00 -2.47
C ARG A 513 17.78 -25.48 -1.10
N VAL A 514 18.07 -24.69 -0.07
CA VAL A 514 17.42 -24.79 1.23
C VAL A 514 16.81 -23.43 1.57
N LEU A 515 15.50 -23.31 1.32
CA LEU A 515 14.73 -22.13 1.69
C LEU A 515 14.34 -22.20 3.16
N ILE A 516 14.64 -21.14 3.88
CA ILE A 516 14.30 -20.99 5.28
C ILE A 516 13.39 -19.77 5.43
N VAL A 517 12.17 -20.03 5.88
CA VAL A 517 11.16 -19.01 6.12
C VAL A 517 11.31 -18.47 7.54
N ASP A 518 11.47 -17.16 7.67
CA ASP A 518 11.72 -16.49 8.96
C ASP A 518 10.65 -16.78 10.02
N GLN A 519 9.38 -16.84 9.61
CA GLN A 519 8.25 -17.08 10.51
C GLN A 519 8.32 -18.45 11.20
N GLU A 520 8.87 -19.48 10.54
CA GLU A 520 9.01 -20.82 11.11
C GLU A 520 10.05 -20.84 12.24
N LEU A 521 11.03 -19.93 12.20
CA LEU A 521 12.14 -19.87 13.15
C LEU A 521 11.90 -18.93 14.33
N GLU A 522 11.05 -17.91 14.17
CA GLU A 522 10.76 -16.95 15.24
C GLU A 522 10.13 -17.61 16.46
N SER A 523 9.35 -18.68 16.28
CA SER A 523 8.74 -19.46 17.36
C SER A 523 9.61 -20.57 17.96
N MET A 524 10.78 -20.85 17.37
CA MET A 524 11.64 -21.95 17.81
C MET A 524 12.68 -21.52 18.86
N SER A 525 12.99 -22.41 19.80
CA SER A 525 14.14 -22.26 20.70
C SER A 525 15.45 -22.41 19.92
N ASP A 526 16.57 -21.88 20.45
CA ASP A 526 17.86 -21.93 19.76
C ASP A 526 18.30 -23.36 19.42
N ARG A 527 18.05 -24.33 20.32
CA ARG A 527 18.31 -25.75 20.05
C ARG A 527 17.38 -26.30 18.96
N GLY A 528 16.09 -25.92 18.99
CA GLY A 528 15.12 -26.30 17.96
C GLY A 528 15.48 -25.76 16.58
N ARG A 529 16.04 -24.54 16.49
CA ARG A 529 16.55 -23.95 15.24
C ARG A 529 17.72 -24.76 14.68
N VAL A 530 18.66 -25.16 15.52
CA VAL A 530 19.82 -25.99 15.11
C VAL A 530 19.36 -27.34 14.58
N ASP A 531 18.46 -28.03 15.28
CA ASP A 531 17.94 -29.32 14.83
C ASP A 531 17.10 -29.20 13.54
N PHE A 532 16.31 -28.13 13.40
CA PHE A 532 15.58 -27.81 12.18
C PHE A 532 16.52 -27.57 10.99
N LEU A 533 17.54 -26.72 11.16
CA LEU A 533 18.57 -26.47 10.16
C LEU A 533 19.30 -27.75 9.76
N ARG A 534 19.65 -28.61 10.72
CA ARG A 534 20.27 -29.91 10.45
C ARG A 534 19.41 -30.74 9.52
N SER A 535 18.11 -30.88 9.83
CA SER A 535 17.16 -31.68 9.02
C SER A 535 16.89 -31.14 7.61
N ARG A 536 17.24 -29.88 7.35
CA ARG A 536 17.02 -29.22 6.07
C ARG A 536 18.28 -29.21 5.19
N ILE A 537 19.46 -29.26 5.80
CA ILE A 537 20.75 -29.17 5.11
C ILE A 537 21.37 -30.56 4.87
N PHE A 538 21.18 -31.50 5.81
CA PHE A 538 21.71 -32.87 5.78
C PHE A 538 20.56 -33.87 5.83
#